data_AF-A0A6G1STV6-F1
#
_entry.id   AF-A0A6G1STV6-F1
#
_cell.length_a   1.000
_cell.length_b   1.000
_cell.length_c   1.000
_cell.angle_alpha   90.00
_cell.angle_beta   90.00
_cell.angle_gamma   90.00
#
_symmetry.space_group_name_H-M   'P 1'
#
loop_
_entity.id
_entity.type
_entity.pdbx_description
1 polymer ?
#
loop_
_entity_poly.entity_id
_entity_poly.type
_entity_poly.pdbx_seq_one_letter_code
_entity_poly.pdbx_strand_id
1 'polypeptide(L)'
;MSVRPDVSRNDATGGRAGAAAPRVGRYSRERRRSRQALRILGRAATDFVEDRCTHLAAAISYYALFSLFPLTLLVFSIFGVVLRSESVQQGVLDAILEQLPVDPARAGTVQTALERAAALGPSLSVLALLGALWTAGALSAAVRAALNVVFDAHRSRPFLRGKMVDYMLLPIIGIPLVGGIVLTAGWRITREVVTEIPFVEGRLGWLWELGALAIPLVLSFVAFLLLYWVIPNRRQPLRYIWAGALFAAVGFEVLKAGFTLYLAYFASYDVMYGPISGVIVLLFWVFITSVVMLFGAQIASETEHVMQEEPRHGHAQAAGDEGDWWRSVWSLVRGMVLVTDEETVAGHPEPLTDAPLSKVTAFVTRQGVRGTELLVIRHPHAGTLLPAGTSQAGEQPSDAVMREVEVECGLDRVELVRQLAKIPQLLGERQLMLLEPVAMQEATLTRGLAVDTVEREDGSVRLRSNGHEAWVPAGSLTADVDRYLYQLEPTVVTSGRWTRRVEDGGGLEWTLEWVSLEEAEADLVPQHADWLRLVRSRLTPDDGVPA
;
A
#
# COMPACT_ATOMS: atom_id res chain seq x y z
N MET A 1 -46.90 -7.60 -57.27
CA MET A 1 -45.68 -7.04 -57.88
C MET A 1 -45.92 -5.56 -58.13
N SER A 2 -45.72 -4.69 -57.13
CA SER A 2 -44.45 -4.06 -56.68
C SER A 2 -44.04 -2.92 -57.63
N VAL A 3 -44.56 -1.70 -57.44
CA VAL A 3 -44.18 -0.60 -56.50
C VAL A 3 -43.29 0.45 -57.20
N ARG A 4 -43.67 1.70 -56.91
CA ARG A 4 -43.54 3.01 -57.57
C ARG A 4 -42.13 3.66 -57.65
N PRO A 5 -41.99 4.75 -58.46
CA PRO A 5 -40.75 5.47 -58.76
C PRO A 5 -40.60 6.79 -57.96
N ASP A 6 -39.47 7.53 -58.10
CA ASP A 6 -39.50 9.00 -58.09
C ASP A 6 -38.26 9.66 -58.75
N VAL A 7 -38.46 10.90 -59.19
CA VAL A 7 -37.84 11.62 -60.30
C VAL A 7 -37.17 12.93 -59.83
N SER A 8 -35.89 13.06 -60.16
CA SER A 8 -35.16 14.29 -60.59
C SER A 8 -34.91 15.51 -59.68
N ARG A 9 -33.87 16.25 -60.11
CA ARG A 9 -33.42 17.64 -59.81
C ARG A 9 -32.49 17.83 -58.60
N ASN A 10 -31.47 18.70 -58.62
CA ASN A 10 -31.13 19.81 -59.52
C ASN A 10 -29.65 20.21 -59.35
N ASP A 11 -29.04 20.74 -60.42
CA ASP A 11 -27.70 21.34 -60.42
C ASP A 11 -27.64 22.71 -59.72
N ALA A 12 -26.48 22.95 -59.11
CA ALA A 12 -26.16 24.09 -58.25
C ALA A 12 -25.59 25.28 -59.03
N THR A 13 -26.12 26.47 -58.77
CA THR A 13 -25.38 27.75 -58.86
C THR A 13 -25.84 28.67 -57.73
N GLY A 14 -24.90 29.22 -56.95
CA GLY A 14 -25.23 30.21 -55.92
C GLY A 14 -24.08 30.61 -55.01
N GLY A 15 -23.60 31.85 -55.19
CA GLY A 15 -23.39 32.78 -54.07
C GLY A 15 -22.06 32.74 -53.31
N ARG A 16 -21.15 33.67 -53.68
CA ARG A 16 -20.16 34.24 -52.75
C ARG A 16 -20.89 35.02 -51.64
N ALA A 17 -20.70 34.61 -50.39
CA ALA A 17 -20.97 35.44 -49.22
C ALA A 17 -19.84 35.23 -48.20
N GLY A 18 -19.20 36.33 -47.79
CA GLY A 18 -18.18 36.32 -46.76
C GLY A 18 -18.78 35.94 -45.41
N ALA A 19 -18.26 34.88 -44.80
CA ALA A 19 -18.50 34.55 -43.40
C ALA A 19 -17.18 34.71 -42.65
N ALA A 20 -17.11 35.73 -41.80
CA ALA A 20 -16.03 35.89 -40.84
C ALA A 20 -15.97 34.64 -39.95
N ALA A 21 -14.84 33.94 -39.97
CA ALA A 21 -14.59 32.81 -39.08
C ALA A 21 -14.71 33.26 -37.61
N PRO A 22 -15.51 32.60 -36.77
CA PRO A 22 -15.68 33.03 -35.40
C PRO A 22 -14.40 32.68 -34.63
N ARG A 23 -13.83 33.66 -33.92
CA ARG A 23 -12.70 33.51 -32.99
C ARG A 23 -13.10 32.66 -31.78
N VAL A 24 -13.35 31.36 -31.96
CA VAL A 24 -13.76 30.40 -30.89
C VAL A 24 -12.57 29.53 -30.43
N GLY A 25 -11.34 29.93 -30.74
CA GLY A 25 -10.14 29.12 -30.50
C GLY A 25 -9.51 29.20 -29.10
N ARG A 26 -9.87 30.19 -28.25
CA ARG A 26 -9.23 30.38 -26.93
C ARG A 26 -10.06 29.83 -25.76
N TYR A 27 -11.37 30.12 -25.71
CA TYR A 27 -12.24 29.71 -24.61
C TYR A 27 -12.48 28.18 -24.52
N SER A 28 -12.36 27.44 -25.63
CA SER A 28 -12.51 25.97 -25.65
C SER A 28 -11.27 25.22 -25.16
N ARG A 29 -10.07 25.80 -25.29
CA ARG A 29 -8.80 25.21 -24.83
C ARG A 29 -8.61 25.30 -23.32
N GLU A 30 -9.00 26.42 -22.70
CA GLU A 30 -8.91 26.62 -21.25
C GLU A 30 -9.84 25.68 -20.48
N ARG A 31 -11.09 25.50 -20.96
CA ARG A 31 -12.04 24.52 -20.39
C ARG A 31 -11.56 23.06 -20.51
N ARG A 32 -10.79 22.73 -21.55
CA ARG A 32 -10.21 21.39 -21.72
C ARG A 32 -9.01 21.16 -20.79
N ARG A 33 -8.14 22.17 -20.62
CA ARG A 33 -6.99 22.10 -19.70
C ARG A 33 -7.37 22.06 -18.22
N SER A 34 -8.36 22.86 -17.79
CA SER A 34 -8.79 22.85 -16.39
C SER A 34 -9.41 21.50 -16.01
N ARG A 35 -10.25 20.92 -16.88
CA ARG A 35 -10.78 19.56 -16.70
C ARG A 35 -9.69 18.49 -16.65
N GLN A 36 -8.63 18.63 -17.43
CA GLN A 36 -7.47 17.72 -17.38
C GLN A 36 -6.70 17.84 -16.06
N ALA A 37 -6.43 19.06 -15.58
CA ALA A 37 -5.73 19.25 -14.30
C ALA A 37 -6.55 18.73 -13.11
N LEU A 38 -7.86 18.97 -13.10
CA LEU A 38 -8.78 18.42 -12.09
C LEU A 38 -8.82 16.89 -12.15
N ARG A 39 -8.80 16.29 -13.35
CA ARG A 39 -8.74 14.84 -13.52
C ARG A 39 -7.43 14.26 -12.99
N ILE A 40 -6.28 14.88 -13.30
CA ILE A 40 -4.96 14.45 -12.78
C ILE A 40 -4.96 14.52 -11.26
N LEU A 41 -5.45 15.62 -10.67
CA LEU A 41 -5.48 15.78 -9.21
C LEU A 41 -6.44 14.79 -8.54
N GLY A 42 -7.60 14.52 -9.13
CA GLY A 42 -8.56 13.55 -8.60
C GLY A 42 -8.04 12.11 -8.67
N ARG A 43 -7.36 11.75 -9.78
CA ARG A 43 -6.67 10.46 -9.89
C ARG A 43 -5.54 10.35 -8.87
N ALA A 44 -4.65 11.33 -8.84
CA ALA A 44 -3.54 11.38 -7.89
C ALA A 44 -4.01 11.30 -6.43
N ALA A 45 -5.12 11.93 -6.06
CA ALA A 45 -5.65 11.82 -4.69
C ALA A 45 -6.20 10.43 -4.37
N THR A 46 -6.79 9.74 -5.35
CA THR A 46 -7.30 8.39 -5.15
C THR A 46 -6.14 7.39 -5.06
N ASP A 47 -5.22 7.46 -6.02
CA ASP A 47 -4.07 6.55 -6.09
C ASP A 47 -3.13 6.76 -4.90
N PHE A 48 -2.96 7.99 -4.41
CA PHE A 48 -2.20 8.25 -3.17
C PHE A 48 -2.71 7.42 -1.98
N VAL A 49 -4.02 7.19 -1.90
CA VAL A 49 -4.60 6.37 -0.84
C VAL A 49 -4.51 4.89 -1.17
N GLU A 50 -4.80 4.49 -2.42
CA GLU A 50 -4.68 3.09 -2.87
C GLU A 50 -3.24 2.57 -2.69
N ASP A 51 -2.23 3.38 -2.99
CA ASP A 51 -0.80 3.11 -2.82
C ASP A 51 -0.32 3.20 -1.36
N ARG A 52 -1.24 3.48 -0.42
CA ARG A 52 -0.95 3.60 1.02
C ARG A 52 0.18 4.59 1.29
N CYS A 53 0.21 5.73 0.57
CA CYS A 53 1.31 6.69 0.65
C CYS A 53 1.50 7.29 2.05
N THR A 54 0.45 7.35 2.88
CA THR A 54 0.55 7.73 4.30
C THR A 54 1.39 6.74 5.11
N HIS A 55 1.24 5.43 4.87
CA HIS A 55 2.06 4.40 5.50
C HIS A 55 3.51 4.46 5.01
N LEU A 56 3.72 4.71 3.72
CA LEU A 56 5.05 4.91 3.14
C LEU A 56 5.74 6.16 3.75
N ALA A 57 5.01 7.26 3.91
CA ALA A 57 5.49 8.47 4.58
C ALA A 57 5.87 8.20 6.05
N ALA A 58 5.06 7.41 6.78
CA ALA A 58 5.38 7.01 8.14
C ALA A 58 6.67 6.17 8.22
N ALA A 59 6.87 5.25 7.28
CA ALA A 59 8.10 4.46 7.18
C ALA A 59 9.32 5.35 6.91
N ILE A 60 9.22 6.32 6.00
CA ILE A 60 10.28 7.31 5.73
C ILE A 60 10.62 8.10 7.01
N SER A 61 9.62 8.57 7.75
CA SER A 61 9.82 9.27 9.03
C SER A 61 10.53 8.43 10.07
N TYR A 62 10.18 7.16 10.19
CA TYR A 62 10.87 6.23 11.09
C TYR A 62 12.35 6.09 10.73
N TYR A 63 12.68 5.87 9.45
CA TYR A 63 14.09 5.76 9.02
C TYR A 63 14.84 7.09 9.16
N ALA A 64 14.17 8.22 8.99
CA ALA A 64 14.77 9.54 9.20
C ALA A 64 15.12 9.75 10.67
N LEU A 65 14.20 9.45 11.59
CA LEU A 65 14.46 9.50 13.03
C LEU A 65 15.60 8.55 13.41
N PHE A 66 15.58 7.32 12.91
CA PHE A 66 16.63 6.35 13.16
C PHE A 66 18.01 6.83 12.67
N SER A 67 18.05 7.58 11.57
CA SER A 67 19.28 8.16 11.03
C SER A 67 19.88 9.28 11.88
N LEU A 68 19.08 9.91 12.76
CA LEU A 68 19.57 10.99 13.61
C LEU A 68 20.59 10.52 14.64
N PHE A 69 20.45 9.32 15.22
CA PHE A 69 21.35 8.89 16.28
C PHE A 69 22.80 8.80 15.78
N PRO A 70 23.10 8.07 14.69
CA PRO A 70 24.45 8.04 14.15
C PRO A 70 24.89 9.39 13.57
N LEU A 71 23.98 10.17 12.98
CA LEU A 71 24.29 11.51 12.49
C LEU A 71 24.74 12.44 13.63
N THR A 72 24.04 12.40 14.76
CA THR A 72 24.35 13.19 15.95
C THR A 72 25.70 12.79 16.50
N LEU A 73 25.97 11.49 16.62
CA LEU A 73 27.30 10.98 17.00
C LEU A 73 28.38 11.43 16.02
N LEU A 74 28.10 11.42 14.71
CA LEU A 74 29.05 11.86 13.69
C LEU A 74 29.36 13.35 13.83
N VAL A 75 28.35 14.19 14.01
CA VAL A 75 28.51 15.63 14.24
C VAL A 75 29.34 15.87 15.50
N PHE A 76 28.98 15.26 16.64
CA PHE A 76 29.75 15.38 17.88
C PHE A 76 31.19 14.89 17.73
N SER A 77 31.41 13.83 16.96
CA SER A 77 32.75 13.28 16.76
C SER A 77 33.60 14.14 15.82
N ILE A 78 33.01 14.75 14.79
CA ILE A 78 33.68 15.75 13.94
C ILE A 78 34.06 16.96 14.80
N PHE A 79 33.12 17.47 15.61
CA PHE A 79 33.43 18.51 16.57
C PHE A 79 34.54 18.07 17.53
N GLY A 80 34.53 16.84 18.03
CA GLY A 80 35.58 16.30 18.87
C GLY A 80 36.97 16.33 18.23
N VAL A 81 37.06 16.09 16.93
CA VAL A 81 38.31 16.18 16.16
C VAL A 81 38.72 17.63 15.88
N VAL A 82 37.76 18.51 15.55
CA VAL A 82 38.00 19.93 15.22
C VAL A 82 38.33 20.77 16.46
N LEU A 83 37.64 20.53 17.57
CA LEU A 83 37.83 21.21 18.86
C LEU A 83 39.03 20.72 19.67
N ARG A 84 39.86 19.80 19.15
CA ARG A 84 41.11 19.40 19.85
C ARG A 84 42.07 20.57 20.08
N SER A 85 41.91 21.65 19.30
CA SER A 85 42.65 22.89 19.51
C SER A 85 41.87 23.79 20.47
N GLU A 86 42.47 24.09 21.63
CA GLU A 86 41.87 24.98 22.66
C GLU A 86 41.46 26.34 22.09
N SER A 87 42.20 26.87 21.11
CA SER A 87 41.86 28.15 20.45
C SER A 87 40.62 28.06 19.58
N VAL A 88 40.39 26.93 18.90
CA VAL A 88 39.17 26.68 18.13
C VAL A 88 37.99 26.45 19.06
N GLN A 89 38.21 25.76 20.17
CA GLN A 89 37.18 25.55 21.19
C GLN A 89 36.69 26.85 21.81
N GLN A 90 37.61 27.75 22.19
CA GLN A 90 37.27 29.07 22.71
C GLN A 90 36.56 29.94 21.66
N GLY A 91 37.06 29.98 20.42
CA GLY A 91 36.40 30.75 19.35
C GLY A 91 34.98 30.27 19.01
N VAL A 92 34.72 28.97 19.08
CA VAL A 92 33.36 28.41 18.89
C VAL A 92 32.46 28.74 20.10
N LEU A 93 32.99 28.64 21.32
CA LEU A 93 32.24 29.00 22.53
C LEU A 93 31.85 30.49 22.51
N ASP A 94 32.79 31.37 22.18
CA ASP A 94 32.55 32.81 22.10
C ASP A 94 31.49 33.13 21.02
N ALA A 95 31.59 32.53 19.83
CA ALA A 95 30.60 32.71 18.78
C ALA A 95 29.19 32.22 19.16
N ILE A 96 29.09 31.12 19.92
CA ILE A 96 27.81 30.60 20.43
C ILE A 96 27.22 31.55 21.48
N LEU A 97 28.04 32.05 22.40
CA LEU A 97 27.61 32.96 23.46
C LEU A 97 27.25 34.35 22.94
N GLU A 98 27.84 34.77 21.82
CA GLU A 98 27.59 36.07 21.19
C GLU A 98 26.32 36.07 20.32
N GLN A 99 25.95 34.93 19.71
CA GLN A 99 24.80 34.83 18.80
C GLN A 99 23.52 34.25 19.44
N LEU A 100 23.63 33.48 20.51
CA LEU A 100 22.47 33.01 21.25
C LEU A 100 22.28 33.86 22.51
N PRO A 101 21.08 34.37 22.80
CA PRO A 101 20.76 34.92 24.11
C PRO A 101 20.67 33.78 25.13
N VAL A 102 21.81 33.18 25.45
CA VAL A 102 21.93 32.09 26.42
C VAL A 102 21.98 32.71 27.80
N ASP A 103 20.97 32.43 28.62
CA ASP A 103 20.98 32.72 30.05
C ASP A 103 22.30 32.18 30.67
N PRO A 104 23.04 32.92 31.51
CA PRO A 104 24.34 32.49 32.04
C PRO A 104 24.32 31.09 32.70
N ALA A 105 23.15 30.66 33.18
CA ALA A 105 22.91 29.34 33.73
C ALA A 105 23.04 28.17 32.72
N ARG A 106 22.84 28.42 31.41
CA ARG A 106 22.93 27.41 30.34
C ARG A 106 24.28 27.39 29.63
N ALA A 107 25.11 28.42 29.82
CA ALA A 107 26.47 28.48 29.27
C ALA A 107 27.36 27.32 29.76
N GLY A 108 27.24 26.95 31.05
CA GLY A 108 27.95 25.78 31.60
C GLY A 108 27.53 24.44 30.97
N THR A 109 26.27 24.33 30.52
CA THR A 109 25.77 23.13 29.81
C THR A 109 26.40 23.01 28.42
N VAL A 110 26.54 24.13 27.71
CA VAL A 110 27.19 24.19 26.39
C VAL A 110 28.68 23.84 26.51
N GLN A 111 29.37 24.41 27.50
CA GLN A 111 30.79 24.10 27.75
C GLN A 111 31.00 22.62 28.08
N THR A 112 30.17 22.06 28.98
CA THR A 112 30.21 20.62 29.31
C THR A 112 29.93 19.73 28.09
N ALA A 113 29.02 20.15 27.20
CA ALA A 113 28.72 19.41 25.97
C ALA A 113 29.91 19.45 24.99
N LEU A 114 30.58 20.60 24.85
CA LEU A 114 31.79 20.76 24.04
C LEU A 114 32.95 19.90 24.57
N GLU A 115 33.16 19.88 25.88
CA GLU A 115 34.20 19.04 26.51
C GLU A 115 33.93 17.55 26.32
N ARG A 116 32.66 17.12 26.48
CA ARG A 116 32.25 15.74 26.20
C ARG A 116 32.41 15.38 24.73
N ALA A 117 32.17 16.31 23.82
CA ALA A 117 32.41 16.13 22.39
C ALA A 117 33.90 15.98 22.08
N ALA A 118 34.75 16.85 22.66
CA ALA A 118 36.21 16.80 22.55
C ALA A 118 36.83 15.51 23.11
N ALA A 119 36.19 14.89 24.10
CA ALA A 119 36.61 13.60 24.65
C ALA A 119 36.33 12.41 23.72
N LEU A 120 35.52 12.58 22.66
CA LEU A 120 35.23 11.50 21.70
C LEU A 120 36.45 11.28 20.80
N GLY A 121 37.08 10.11 20.92
CA GLY A 121 38.28 9.76 20.17
C GLY A 121 38.04 9.55 18.66
N PRO A 122 39.11 9.59 17.83
CA PRO A 122 39.01 9.41 16.37
C PRO A 122 38.35 8.09 15.93
N SER A 123 38.52 7.04 16.73
CA SER A 123 37.92 5.71 16.48
C SER A 123 36.38 5.74 16.51
N LEU A 124 35.78 6.56 17.36
CA LEU A 124 34.33 6.72 17.42
C LEU A 124 33.81 7.51 16.20
N SER A 125 34.64 8.39 15.62
CA SER A 125 34.29 9.13 14.38
C SER A 125 34.07 8.19 13.21
N VAL A 126 34.93 7.18 13.07
CA VAL A 126 34.82 6.18 11.99
C VAL A 126 33.56 5.34 12.18
N LEU A 127 33.30 4.88 13.41
CA LEU A 127 32.10 4.08 13.71
C LEU A 127 30.82 4.90 13.49
N ALA A 128 30.80 6.16 13.93
CA ALA A 128 29.67 7.07 13.73
C ALA A 128 29.46 7.37 12.24
N LEU A 129 30.52 7.55 11.46
CA LEU A 129 30.45 7.74 10.01
C LEU A 129 29.86 6.52 9.31
N LEU A 130 30.35 5.32 9.64
CA LEU A 130 29.83 4.08 9.07
C LEU A 130 28.36 3.86 9.45
N GLY A 131 28.00 4.14 10.71
CA GLY A 131 26.62 4.08 11.18
C GLY A 131 25.71 5.09 10.45
N ALA A 132 26.17 6.34 10.30
CA ALA A 132 25.42 7.38 9.60
C ALA A 132 25.25 7.08 8.11
N LEU A 133 26.28 6.54 7.46
CA LEU A 133 26.19 6.15 6.06
C LEU A 133 25.24 4.96 5.89
N TRP A 134 25.28 3.99 6.82
CA TRP A 134 24.35 2.87 6.82
C TRP A 134 22.89 3.30 6.99
N THR A 135 22.60 4.15 7.97
CA THR A 135 21.23 4.61 8.23
C THR A 135 20.72 5.59 7.17
N ALA A 136 21.58 6.46 6.64
CA ALA A 136 21.21 7.32 5.51
C ALA A 136 20.95 6.50 4.23
N GLY A 137 21.69 5.41 4.01
CA GLY A 137 21.38 4.45 2.96
C GLY A 137 20.03 3.77 3.15
N ALA A 138 19.66 3.43 4.40
CA ALA A 138 18.35 2.85 4.72
C ALA A 138 17.20 3.84 4.48
N LEU A 139 17.35 5.10 4.90
CA LEU A 139 16.39 6.17 4.60
C LEU A 139 16.21 6.36 3.09
N SER A 140 17.33 6.41 2.36
CA SER A 140 17.30 6.57 0.90
C SER A 140 16.63 5.38 0.19
N ALA A 141 16.87 4.17 0.71
CA ALA A 141 16.19 2.96 0.23
C ALA A 141 14.68 3.00 0.48
N ALA A 142 14.23 3.53 1.62
CA ALA A 142 12.82 3.71 1.93
C ALA A 142 12.16 4.71 0.98
N VAL A 143 12.80 5.86 0.72
CA VAL A 143 12.33 6.85 -0.27
C VAL A 143 12.25 6.24 -1.66
N ARG A 144 13.29 5.52 -2.10
CA ARG A 144 13.29 4.83 -3.40
C ARG A 144 12.19 3.77 -3.48
N ALA A 145 11.97 2.99 -2.43
CA ALA A 145 10.91 2.00 -2.40
C ALA A 145 9.54 2.66 -2.54
N ALA A 146 9.28 3.73 -1.79
CA ALA A 146 8.03 4.47 -1.87
C ALA A 146 7.80 5.07 -3.26
N LEU A 147 8.82 5.67 -3.88
CA LEU A 147 8.70 6.21 -5.24
C LEU A 147 8.53 5.11 -6.29
N ASN A 148 9.15 3.95 -6.11
CA ASN A 148 8.93 2.82 -7.02
C ASN A 148 7.48 2.30 -6.98
N VAL A 149 6.81 2.38 -5.82
CA VAL A 149 5.37 2.09 -5.71
C VAL A 149 4.58 3.13 -6.51
N VAL A 150 4.75 4.41 -6.22
CA VAL A 150 4.04 5.52 -6.88
C VAL A 150 4.22 5.58 -8.40
N PHE A 151 5.40 5.17 -8.90
CA PHE A 151 5.71 5.16 -10.34
C PHE A 151 5.52 3.78 -11.01
N ASP A 152 4.82 2.84 -10.35
CA ASP A 152 4.53 1.50 -10.88
C ASP A 152 5.76 0.77 -11.44
N ALA A 153 6.86 0.83 -10.71
CA ALA A 153 8.13 0.25 -11.14
C ALA A 153 8.17 -1.26 -10.84
N HIS A 154 7.61 -2.06 -11.74
CA HIS A 154 7.45 -3.53 -11.62
C HIS A 154 8.76 -4.34 -11.57
N ARG A 155 9.90 -3.74 -11.94
CA ARG A 155 11.22 -4.40 -11.87
C ARG A 155 12.07 -3.76 -10.79
N SER A 156 12.70 -4.57 -9.95
CA SER A 156 13.72 -4.09 -9.01
C SER A 156 15.08 -3.95 -9.70
N ARG A 157 15.86 -2.93 -9.32
CA ARG A 157 17.26 -2.81 -9.76
C ARG A 157 18.08 -3.92 -9.08
N PRO A 158 19.14 -4.46 -9.72
CA PRO A 158 20.08 -5.34 -9.05
C PRO A 158 20.59 -4.70 -7.76
N PHE A 159 20.76 -5.49 -6.69
CA PHE A 159 21.05 -5.00 -5.33
C PHE A 159 22.15 -3.93 -5.30
N LEU A 160 23.29 -4.18 -5.95
CA LEU A 160 24.43 -3.25 -5.98
C LEU A 160 24.08 -1.91 -6.65
N ARG A 161 23.34 -1.96 -7.77
CA ARG A 161 22.91 -0.75 -8.49
C ARG A 161 21.86 0.03 -7.70
N GLY A 162 20.96 -0.67 -6.98
CA GLY A 162 20.01 -0.05 -6.05
C GLY A 162 20.74 0.71 -4.93
N LYS A 163 21.73 0.07 -4.31
CA LYS A 163 22.55 0.66 -3.23
C LYS A 163 23.34 1.89 -3.69
N MET A 164 23.90 1.88 -4.91
CA MET A 164 24.57 3.05 -5.47
C MET A 164 23.62 4.24 -5.65
N VAL A 165 22.38 3.97 -6.07
CA VAL A 165 21.35 5.01 -6.24
C VAL A 165 20.93 5.58 -4.90
N ASP A 166 20.81 4.73 -3.87
CA ASP A 166 20.55 5.17 -2.49
C ASP A 166 21.63 6.16 -2.02
N TYR A 167 22.90 5.85 -2.25
CA TYR A 167 23.98 6.76 -1.84
C TYR A 167 24.07 8.03 -2.69
N MET A 168 23.70 7.95 -3.97
CA MET A 168 23.62 9.11 -4.86
C MET A 168 22.45 10.04 -4.50
N LEU A 169 21.41 9.52 -3.83
CA LEU A 169 20.29 10.31 -3.31
C LEU A 169 20.74 11.36 -2.29
N LEU A 170 21.69 11.01 -1.41
CA LEU A 170 22.16 11.88 -0.33
C LEU A 170 22.63 13.25 -0.86
N PRO A 171 23.59 13.35 -1.79
CA PRO A 171 24.02 14.66 -2.29
C PRO A 171 22.97 15.31 -3.20
N ILE A 172 22.21 14.54 -3.98
CA ILE A 172 21.24 15.09 -4.94
C ILE A 172 20.07 15.79 -4.25
N ILE A 173 19.57 15.22 -3.15
CA ILE A 173 18.46 15.79 -2.39
C ILE A 173 18.98 16.62 -1.23
N GLY A 174 19.97 16.10 -0.50
CA GLY A 174 20.46 16.70 0.73
C GLY A 174 21.05 18.08 0.51
N ILE A 175 21.90 18.27 -0.52
CA ILE A 175 22.55 19.56 -0.77
C ILE A 175 21.52 20.64 -1.14
N PRO A 176 20.58 20.44 -2.10
CA PRO A 176 19.62 21.48 -2.44
C PRO A 176 18.58 21.75 -1.35
N LEU A 177 18.09 20.72 -0.63
CA LEU A 177 17.10 20.94 0.43
C LEU A 177 17.71 21.62 1.66
N VAL A 178 18.85 21.11 2.16
CA VAL A 178 19.54 21.74 3.29
C VAL A 178 20.07 23.12 2.89
N GLY A 179 20.66 23.23 1.69
CA GLY A 179 21.12 24.50 1.14
C GLY A 179 19.97 25.51 0.99
N GLY A 180 18.79 25.08 0.56
CA GLY A 180 17.59 25.92 0.49
C GLY A 180 17.13 26.40 1.87
N ILE A 181 17.14 25.53 2.89
CA ILE A 181 16.81 25.92 4.28
C ILE A 181 17.84 26.92 4.81
N VAL A 182 19.14 26.62 4.69
CA VAL A 182 20.23 27.49 5.16
C VAL A 182 20.21 28.83 4.45
N LEU A 183 19.99 28.84 3.13
CA LEU A 183 19.88 30.08 2.37
C LEU A 183 18.65 30.88 2.79
N THR A 184 17.50 30.23 2.99
CA THR A 184 16.28 30.92 3.49
C THR A 184 16.55 31.56 4.86
N ALA A 185 17.26 30.87 5.75
CA ALA A 185 17.61 31.38 7.08
C ALA A 185 18.66 32.51 7.01
N GLY A 186 19.75 32.31 6.28
CA GLY A 186 20.82 33.30 6.10
C GLY A 186 20.35 34.56 5.37
N TRP A 187 19.43 34.43 4.41
CA TRP A 187 18.81 35.56 3.72
C TRP A 187 17.99 36.46 4.66
N ARG A 188 17.34 35.87 5.68
CA ARG A 188 16.61 36.63 6.72
C ARG A 188 17.57 37.40 7.63
N ILE A 189 18.67 36.77 8.06
CA ILE A 189 19.69 37.40 8.91
C ILE A 189 20.38 38.55 8.16
N THR A 190 20.76 38.32 6.90
CA THR A 190 21.44 39.35 6.08
C THR A 190 20.53 40.53 5.72
N ARG A 191 19.20 40.37 5.71
CA ARG A 191 18.27 41.48 5.52
C ARG A 191 18.47 42.58 6.56
N GLU A 192 18.77 42.22 7.81
CA GLU A 192 18.99 43.17 8.91
C GLU A 192 20.27 44.01 8.73
N VAL A 193 21.29 43.44 8.08
CA VAL A 193 22.55 44.12 7.76
C VAL A 193 22.43 44.96 6.48
N VAL A 194 21.70 44.45 5.47
CA VAL A 194 21.54 45.10 4.15
C VAL A 194 20.62 46.32 4.21
N THR A 195 19.68 46.39 5.17
CA THR A 195 18.84 47.58 5.41
C THR A 195 19.63 48.83 5.81
N GLU A 196 20.90 48.71 6.20
CA GLU A 196 21.76 49.88 6.45
C GLU A 196 22.31 50.53 5.17
N ILE A 197 22.06 49.95 3.98
CA ILE A 197 22.53 50.46 2.68
C ILE A 197 21.36 51.11 1.91
N PRO A 198 21.26 52.46 1.87
CA PRO A 198 20.09 53.18 1.35
C PRO A 198 19.75 52.91 -0.13
N PHE A 199 20.75 52.50 -0.92
CA PHE A 199 20.59 52.20 -2.34
C PHE A 199 19.80 50.90 -2.60
N VAL A 200 19.92 49.92 -1.70
CA VAL A 200 19.24 48.62 -1.83
C VAL A 200 17.78 48.74 -1.43
N GLU A 201 17.48 49.51 -0.40
CA GLU A 201 16.14 49.69 0.16
C GLU A 201 15.16 50.35 -0.84
N GLY A 202 15.63 51.30 -1.66
CA GLY A 202 14.76 52.12 -2.52
C GLY A 202 14.36 51.52 -3.88
N ARG A 203 15.30 50.92 -4.65
CA ARG A 203 15.03 50.44 -6.03
C ARG A 203 15.14 48.93 -6.23
N LEU A 204 15.88 48.24 -5.37
CA LEU A 204 16.23 46.81 -5.52
C LEU A 204 15.62 45.93 -4.42
N GLY A 205 14.96 46.51 -3.41
CA GLY A 205 14.35 45.75 -2.31
C GLY A 205 13.35 44.70 -2.79
N TRP A 206 12.54 44.99 -3.81
CA TRP A 206 11.63 44.01 -4.40
C TRP A 206 12.36 42.85 -5.10
N LEU A 207 13.54 43.10 -5.66
CA LEU A 207 14.37 42.07 -6.30
C LEU A 207 15.02 41.17 -5.23
N TRP A 208 15.37 41.74 -4.07
CA TRP A 208 15.85 41.01 -2.90
C TRP A 208 14.77 40.09 -2.31
N GLU A 209 13.56 40.60 -2.13
CA GLU A 209 12.41 39.80 -1.67
C GLU A 209 12.01 38.72 -2.69
N LEU A 210 12.08 39.04 -3.98
CA LEU A 210 11.85 38.05 -5.04
C LEU A 210 12.92 36.95 -5.01
N GLY A 211 14.19 37.30 -4.79
CA GLY A 211 15.28 36.34 -4.63
C GLY A 211 15.09 35.43 -3.41
N ALA A 212 14.65 36.00 -2.28
CA ALA A 212 14.36 35.27 -1.05
C ALA A 212 13.32 34.16 -1.24
N LEU A 213 12.34 34.38 -2.12
CA LEU A 213 11.29 33.40 -2.43
C LEU A 213 11.67 32.49 -3.59
N ALA A 214 12.24 33.06 -4.66
CA ALA A 214 12.49 32.35 -5.91
C ALA A 214 13.67 31.37 -5.80
N ILE A 215 14.76 31.74 -5.11
CA ILE A 215 15.95 30.88 -5.06
C ILE A 215 15.66 29.58 -4.29
N PRO A 216 15.10 29.61 -3.06
CA PRO A 216 14.74 28.37 -2.36
C PRO A 216 13.73 27.53 -3.15
N LEU A 217 12.71 28.16 -3.76
CA LEU A 217 11.73 27.47 -4.59
C LEU A 217 12.38 26.77 -5.80
N VAL A 218 13.32 27.43 -6.48
CA VAL A 218 14.07 26.84 -7.60
C VAL A 218 14.94 25.68 -7.13
N LEU A 219 15.62 25.81 -5.98
CA LEU A 219 16.41 24.72 -5.41
C LEU A 219 15.53 23.52 -5.06
N SER A 220 14.40 23.74 -4.38
CA SER A 220 13.43 22.70 -4.06
C SER A 220 12.82 22.07 -5.32
N PHE A 221 12.49 22.88 -6.33
CA PHE A 221 12.01 22.38 -7.62
C PHE A 221 13.04 21.47 -8.29
N VAL A 222 14.30 21.89 -8.37
CA VAL A 222 15.38 21.06 -8.93
C VAL A 222 15.58 19.79 -8.10
N ALA A 223 15.50 19.87 -6.77
CA ALA A 223 15.61 18.71 -5.89
C ALA A 223 14.51 17.67 -6.17
N PHE A 224 13.24 18.08 -6.16
CA PHE A 224 12.12 17.18 -6.43
C PHE A 224 12.11 16.69 -7.89
N LEU A 225 12.51 17.53 -8.85
CA LEU A 225 12.63 17.13 -10.25
C LEU A 225 13.67 16.02 -10.42
N LEU A 226 14.86 16.18 -9.83
CA LEU A 226 15.90 15.15 -9.86
C LEU A 226 15.48 13.89 -9.10
N LEU A 227 14.79 14.05 -7.97
CA LEU A 227 14.26 12.94 -7.20
C LEU A 227 13.31 12.08 -8.04
N TYR A 228 12.33 12.70 -8.69
CA TYR A 228 11.35 11.97 -9.51
C TYR A 228 11.94 11.46 -10.83
N TRP A 229 13.02 12.06 -11.34
CA TRP A 229 13.62 11.65 -12.60
C TRP A 229 14.67 10.53 -12.45
N VAL A 230 15.52 10.57 -11.42
CA VAL A 230 16.68 9.67 -11.29
C VAL A 230 16.35 8.38 -10.51
N ILE A 231 15.46 8.50 -9.53
CA ILE A 231 15.30 7.49 -8.48
C ILE A 231 14.36 6.36 -8.89
N PRO A 232 13.16 6.62 -9.44
CA PRO A 232 12.27 5.55 -9.87
C PRO A 232 12.95 4.60 -10.86
N ASN A 233 12.62 3.30 -10.78
CA ASN A 233 13.12 2.34 -11.77
C ASN A 233 12.31 2.31 -13.08
N ARG A 234 11.58 3.39 -13.36
CA ARG A 234 10.86 3.63 -14.60
C ARG A 234 11.44 4.90 -15.25
N ARG A 235 11.76 4.84 -16.54
CA ARG A 235 12.27 6.01 -17.27
C ARG A 235 11.09 6.85 -17.74
N GLN A 236 10.92 8.04 -17.17
CA GLN A 236 9.92 9.00 -17.61
C GLN A 236 10.59 10.25 -18.19
N PRO A 237 10.07 10.82 -19.29
CA PRO A 237 10.57 12.08 -19.82
C PRO A 237 10.18 13.25 -18.90
N LEU A 238 11.08 14.23 -18.77
CA LEU A 238 10.93 15.40 -17.88
C LEU A 238 9.64 16.19 -18.09
N ARG A 239 9.04 16.11 -19.29
CA ARG A 239 7.78 16.78 -19.64
C ARG A 239 6.55 16.33 -18.84
N TYR A 240 6.59 15.15 -18.23
CA TYR A 240 5.50 14.65 -17.36
C TYR A 240 5.80 14.90 -15.88
N ILE A 241 7.07 14.89 -15.51
CA ILE A 241 7.51 14.99 -14.11
C ILE A 241 7.43 16.43 -13.55
N TRP A 242 7.69 17.44 -14.38
CA TRP A 242 7.85 18.83 -13.90
C TRP A 242 6.62 19.38 -13.16
N ALA A 243 5.41 18.99 -13.54
CA ALA A 243 4.19 19.48 -12.91
C ALA A 243 4.08 19.00 -11.45
N GLY A 244 4.37 17.72 -11.20
CA GLY A 244 4.44 17.15 -9.85
C GLY A 244 5.61 17.70 -9.03
N ALA A 245 6.79 17.87 -9.65
CA ALA A 245 7.94 18.48 -9.00
C ALA A 245 7.69 19.93 -8.55
N LEU A 246 6.97 20.71 -9.38
CA LEU A 246 6.57 22.08 -9.03
C LEU A 246 5.57 22.10 -7.88
N PHE A 247 4.58 21.19 -7.89
CA PHE A 247 3.64 21.04 -6.79
C PHE A 247 4.37 20.72 -5.48
N ALA A 248 5.28 19.74 -5.49
CA ALA A 248 6.05 19.35 -4.31
C ALA A 248 6.93 20.49 -3.80
N ALA A 249 7.58 21.23 -4.69
CA ALA A 249 8.42 22.37 -4.33
C ALA A 249 7.61 23.50 -3.68
N VAL A 250 6.48 23.89 -4.27
CA VAL A 250 5.60 24.90 -3.69
C VAL A 250 5.04 24.42 -2.36
N GLY A 251 4.58 23.17 -2.29
CA GLY A 251 4.09 22.56 -1.06
C GLY A 251 5.15 22.54 0.05
N PHE A 252 6.40 22.25 -0.29
CA PHE A 252 7.52 22.27 0.65
C PHE A 252 7.84 23.67 1.18
N GLU A 253 7.82 24.69 0.32
CA GLU A 253 8.02 26.10 0.74
C GLU A 253 6.88 26.58 1.66
N VAL A 254 5.62 26.25 1.29
CA VAL A 254 4.45 26.52 2.13
C VAL A 254 4.56 25.79 3.47
N LEU A 255 5.02 24.54 3.45
CA LEU A 255 5.19 23.73 4.64
C LEU A 255 6.28 24.28 5.56
N LYS A 256 7.42 24.77 5.03
CA LYS A 256 8.45 25.46 5.84
C LYS A 256 7.88 26.69 6.56
N ALA A 257 7.09 27.50 5.85
CA ALA A 257 6.43 28.67 6.43
C ALA A 257 5.41 28.25 7.50
N GLY A 258 4.56 27.26 7.20
CA GLY A 258 3.56 26.72 8.13
C GLY A 258 4.18 26.09 9.38
N PHE A 259 5.31 25.41 9.23
CA PHE A 259 6.01 24.79 10.35
C PHE A 259 6.71 25.82 11.24
N THR A 260 7.18 26.92 10.66
CA THR A 260 7.68 28.06 11.45
C THR A 260 6.58 28.63 12.35
N LEU A 261 5.35 28.76 11.82
CA LEU A 261 4.17 29.15 12.62
C LEU A 261 3.82 28.11 13.67
N TYR A 262 3.84 26.82 13.32
CA TYR A 262 3.62 25.73 14.26
C TYR A 262 4.61 25.77 15.44
N LEU A 263 5.90 25.98 15.16
CA LEU A 263 6.92 26.11 16.20
C LEU A 263 6.70 27.34 17.09
N ALA A 264 6.25 28.46 16.50
CA ALA A 264 6.02 29.70 17.24
C ALA A 264 4.81 29.65 18.18
N TYR A 265 3.72 28.99 17.77
CA TYR A 265 2.44 29.00 18.51
C TYR A 265 2.15 27.72 19.30
N PHE A 266 2.59 26.57 18.80
CA PHE A 266 2.17 25.27 19.32
C PHE A 266 3.32 24.47 19.93
N ALA A 267 4.58 24.68 19.51
CA ALA A 267 5.70 23.87 19.99
C ALA A 267 6.21 24.21 21.40
N SER A 268 5.51 25.05 22.17
CA SER A 268 5.73 25.28 23.61
C SER A 268 5.26 24.09 24.47
N TYR A 269 5.59 22.86 24.06
CA TYR A 269 5.25 21.59 24.71
C TYR A 269 6.19 21.19 25.86
N ASP A 270 7.18 22.03 26.20
CA ASP A 270 8.16 21.78 27.26
C ASP A 270 7.53 21.39 28.60
N VAL A 271 6.31 21.86 28.88
CA VAL A 271 5.61 21.64 30.15
C VAL A 271 5.03 20.22 30.30
N MET A 272 4.68 19.53 29.20
CA MET A 272 4.05 18.19 29.27
C MET A 272 4.92 17.03 28.75
N TYR A 273 5.74 17.26 27.73
CA TYR A 273 6.48 16.18 27.06
C TYR A 273 8.01 16.31 27.16
N GLY A 274 8.51 17.42 27.71
CA GLY A 274 9.94 17.65 27.94
C GLY A 274 10.79 17.36 26.69
N PRO A 275 11.95 16.67 26.82
CA PRO A 275 12.85 16.39 25.70
C PRO A 275 12.25 15.53 24.56
N ILE A 276 11.17 14.78 24.83
CA ILE A 276 10.53 13.91 23.82
C ILE A 276 9.78 14.75 22.77
N SER A 277 9.39 15.99 23.12
CA SER A 277 8.71 16.92 22.22
C SER A 277 9.50 17.14 20.91
N GLY A 278 10.83 17.27 20.98
CA GLY A 278 11.68 17.44 19.81
C GLY A 278 11.60 16.26 18.83
N VAL A 279 11.51 15.03 19.36
CA VAL A 279 11.35 13.82 18.54
C VAL A 279 9.99 13.79 17.84
N ILE A 280 8.92 14.14 18.57
CA ILE A 280 7.55 14.18 18.02
C ILE A 280 7.45 15.23 16.92
N VAL A 281 7.95 16.44 17.19
CA VAL A 281 7.95 17.57 16.25
C VAL A 281 8.72 17.22 14.97
N LEU A 282 9.87 16.55 15.11
CA LEU A 282 10.64 16.09 13.95
C LEU A 282 9.92 14.98 13.17
N LEU A 283 9.36 13.97 13.85
CA LEU A 283 8.61 12.91 13.18
C LEU A 283 7.44 13.49 12.38
N PHE A 284 6.72 14.44 12.97
CA PHE A 284 5.64 15.16 12.30
C PHE A 284 6.14 15.96 11.10
N TRP A 285 7.26 16.67 11.24
CA TRP A 285 7.90 17.41 10.14
C TRP A 285 8.29 16.51 8.96
N VAL A 286 8.98 15.41 9.23
CA VAL A 286 9.40 14.48 8.18
C VAL A 286 8.17 13.80 7.57
N PHE A 287 7.17 13.47 8.37
CA PHE A 287 5.94 12.81 7.92
C PHE A 287 5.20 13.69 6.92
N ILE A 288 4.90 14.94 7.30
CA ILE A 288 4.13 15.84 6.45
C ILE A 288 4.93 16.29 5.22
N THR A 289 6.27 16.41 5.33
CA THR A 289 7.17 16.61 4.17
C THR A 289 7.12 15.42 3.22
N SER A 290 7.14 14.20 3.74
CA SER A 290 7.07 12.97 2.94
C SER A 290 5.72 12.81 2.26
N VAL A 291 4.63 13.20 2.92
CA VAL A 291 3.29 13.26 2.32
C VAL A 291 3.27 14.22 1.13
N VAL A 292 3.78 15.45 1.27
CA VAL A 292 3.86 16.41 0.15
C VAL A 292 4.71 15.87 -1.00
N MET A 293 5.84 15.24 -0.67
CA MET A 293 6.73 14.62 -1.65
C MET A 293 6.05 13.48 -2.40
N LEU A 294 5.35 12.58 -1.72
CA LEU A 294 4.67 11.44 -2.37
C LEU A 294 3.45 11.89 -3.17
N PHE A 295 2.70 12.88 -2.68
CA PHE A 295 1.57 13.43 -3.43
C PHE A 295 2.04 14.14 -4.71
N GLY A 296 3.15 14.88 -4.65
CA GLY A 296 3.79 15.44 -5.84
C GLY A 296 4.29 14.37 -6.82
N ALA A 297 4.76 13.23 -6.31
CA ALA A 297 5.14 12.09 -7.15
C ALA A 297 3.91 11.46 -7.84
N GLN A 298 2.77 11.34 -7.16
CA GLN A 298 1.53 10.84 -7.76
C GLN A 298 1.03 11.75 -8.88
N ILE A 299 1.08 13.07 -8.67
CA ILE A 299 0.75 14.05 -9.71
C ILE A 299 1.68 13.87 -10.93
N ALA A 300 2.98 13.65 -10.71
CA ALA A 300 3.93 13.40 -11.79
C ALA A 300 3.61 12.10 -12.55
N SER A 301 3.28 11.02 -11.84
CA SER A 301 2.89 9.73 -12.42
C SER A 301 1.61 9.85 -13.24
N GLU A 302 0.54 10.40 -12.66
CA GLU A 302 -0.77 10.56 -13.32
C GLU A 302 -0.74 11.56 -14.49
N THR A 303 0.18 12.52 -14.46
CA THR A 303 0.38 13.42 -15.60
C THR A 303 0.86 12.63 -16.83
N GLU A 304 1.69 11.60 -16.66
CA GLU A 304 2.09 10.71 -17.75
C GLU A 304 0.87 9.92 -18.27
N HIS A 305 0.16 9.22 -17.39
CA HIS A 305 -0.97 8.37 -17.78
C HIS A 305 -2.10 9.14 -18.47
N VAL A 306 -2.49 10.31 -17.93
CA VAL A 306 -3.53 11.15 -18.56
C VAL A 306 -3.08 11.72 -19.90
N MET A 307 -1.79 12.04 -20.08
CA MET A 307 -1.28 12.53 -21.36
C MET A 307 -1.09 11.42 -22.41
N GLN A 308 -0.89 10.18 -21.98
CA GLN A 308 -0.81 9.00 -22.85
C GLN A 308 -2.17 8.35 -23.09
N GLU A 309 -3.25 8.92 -22.54
CA GLU A 309 -4.61 8.37 -22.59
C GLU A 309 -4.70 6.94 -22.01
N GLU A 310 -3.76 6.59 -21.13
CA GLU A 310 -3.75 5.31 -20.46
C GLU A 310 -4.88 5.27 -19.39
N PRO A 311 -5.63 4.15 -19.33
CA PRO A 311 -6.61 3.97 -18.28
C PRO A 311 -5.90 3.97 -16.91
N ARG A 312 -6.59 4.49 -15.88
CA ARG A 312 -6.02 4.57 -14.53
C ARG A 312 -5.59 3.16 -14.10
N HIS A 313 -4.37 3.02 -13.62
CA HIS A 313 -3.89 1.78 -13.04
C HIS A 313 -4.25 1.84 -11.55
N GLY A 314 -5.17 0.98 -11.11
CA GLY A 314 -5.73 1.02 -9.76
C GLY A 314 -7.06 0.28 -9.67
N HIS A 315 -7.45 -0.10 -8.46
CA HIS A 315 -8.56 -1.03 -8.16
C HIS A 315 -9.95 -0.53 -8.60
N ALA A 316 -10.06 0.70 -9.09
CA ALA A 316 -11.30 1.37 -9.43
C ALA A 316 -11.68 1.33 -10.93
N GLN A 317 -11.10 0.45 -11.76
CA GLN A 317 -11.62 0.23 -13.13
C GLN A 317 -13.04 -0.37 -13.14
N ALA A 318 -13.48 -1.00 -12.05
CA ALA A 318 -14.80 -1.61 -11.91
C ALA A 318 -15.97 -0.60 -11.87
N ALA A 319 -15.72 0.63 -11.42
CA ALA A 319 -16.74 1.66 -11.31
C ALA A 319 -16.60 2.64 -12.49
N GLY A 320 -17.49 2.56 -13.47
CA GLY A 320 -17.58 3.45 -14.62
C GLY A 320 -17.93 4.91 -14.30
N ASP A 321 -17.43 5.45 -13.19
CA ASP A 321 -17.71 6.78 -12.68
C ASP A 321 -16.40 7.60 -12.57
N GLU A 322 -15.80 7.93 -13.71
CA GLU A 322 -14.67 8.87 -13.80
C GLU A 322 -15.04 10.31 -13.33
N GLY A 323 -16.28 10.52 -12.87
CA GLY A 323 -16.84 11.83 -12.52
C GLY A 323 -16.78 12.23 -11.05
N ASP A 324 -16.67 11.30 -10.10
CA ASP A 324 -16.99 11.58 -8.69
C ASP A 324 -15.83 11.32 -7.70
N TRP A 325 -14.64 11.82 -8.05
CA TRP A 325 -13.40 11.72 -7.24
C TRP A 325 -13.56 12.19 -5.78
N TRP A 326 -14.47 13.13 -5.52
CA TRP A 326 -14.71 13.65 -4.18
C TRP A 326 -15.35 12.59 -3.27
N ARG A 327 -16.18 11.68 -3.80
CA ARG A 327 -16.75 10.57 -3.02
C ARG A 327 -15.70 9.53 -2.66
N SER A 328 -14.74 9.25 -3.54
CA SER A 328 -13.62 8.33 -3.25
C SER A 328 -12.68 8.92 -2.20
N VAL A 329 -12.36 10.22 -2.31
CA VAL A 329 -11.55 10.90 -1.28
C VAL A 329 -12.29 10.92 0.06
N TRP A 330 -13.61 11.15 0.07
CA TRP A 330 -14.38 11.19 1.32
C TRP A 330 -14.69 9.79 1.89
N SER A 331 -14.85 8.74 1.08
CA SER A 331 -14.95 7.38 1.62
C SER A 331 -13.64 6.94 2.28
N LEU A 332 -12.51 7.33 1.70
CA LEU A 332 -11.17 7.02 2.20
C LEU A 332 -10.77 7.86 3.42
N VAL A 333 -11.02 9.17 3.43
CA VAL A 333 -10.79 10.03 4.60
C VAL A 333 -11.69 9.61 5.76
N ARG A 334 -12.93 9.18 5.48
CA ARG A 334 -13.83 8.62 6.50
C ARG A 334 -13.28 7.31 7.07
N GLY A 335 -12.69 6.44 6.26
CA GLY A 335 -12.00 5.23 6.71
C GLY A 335 -10.69 5.48 7.47
N MET A 336 -10.07 6.64 7.28
CA MET A 336 -8.84 7.03 8.00
C MET A 336 -9.12 7.67 9.38
N VAL A 337 -10.30 8.28 9.57
CA VAL A 337 -10.73 8.94 10.82
C VAL A 337 -11.57 8.02 11.70
N LEU A 338 -12.38 7.15 11.10
CA LEU A 338 -13.11 6.12 11.83
C LEU A 338 -12.33 4.82 11.68
N VAL A 339 -11.69 4.37 12.75
CA VAL A 339 -11.25 2.98 12.90
C VAL A 339 -12.53 2.13 12.96
N THR A 340 -13.07 1.82 11.79
CA THR A 340 -13.97 0.68 11.61
C THR A 340 -13.08 -0.55 11.48
N ASP A 341 -13.46 -1.64 12.14
CA ASP A 341 -12.73 -2.91 12.15
C ASP A 341 -12.13 -3.23 10.78
N GLU A 342 -10.82 -3.47 10.76
CA GLU A 342 -10.04 -3.84 9.58
C GLU A 342 -10.52 -5.19 9.02
N GLU A 343 -11.63 -5.19 8.30
CA GLU A 343 -11.88 -6.16 7.24
C GLU A 343 -12.46 -5.40 6.05
N THR A 344 -11.94 -5.70 4.87
CA THR A 344 -12.29 -5.13 3.55
C THR A 344 -11.66 -3.77 3.23
N VAL A 345 -10.53 -3.84 2.52
CA VAL A 345 -10.11 -3.10 1.29
C VAL A 345 -8.57 -3.20 1.24
N ALA A 346 -8.08 -4.44 1.22
CA ALA A 346 -6.85 -4.73 0.51
C ALA A 346 -7.27 -5.12 -0.91
N GLY A 347 -6.50 -4.69 -1.90
CA GLY A 347 -6.75 -5.00 -3.28
C GLY A 347 -6.83 -6.50 -3.51
N HIS A 348 -8.02 -6.99 -3.86
CA HIS A 348 -8.19 -8.35 -4.34
C HIS A 348 -8.56 -8.29 -5.82
N PRO A 349 -8.05 -9.22 -6.64
CA PRO A 349 -8.40 -9.28 -8.06
C PRO A 349 -9.91 -9.39 -8.19
N GLU A 350 -10.51 -8.64 -9.12
CA GLU A 350 -11.91 -8.84 -9.48
C GLU A 350 -12.17 -10.34 -9.67
N PRO A 351 -13.30 -10.87 -9.17
CA PRO A 351 -13.70 -12.22 -9.52
C PRO A 351 -13.84 -12.27 -11.05
N LEU A 352 -12.93 -13.01 -11.70
CA LEU A 352 -12.88 -13.16 -13.16
C LEU A 352 -14.05 -14.01 -13.72
N THR A 353 -15.03 -14.30 -12.86
CA THR A 353 -16.33 -14.93 -13.15
C THR A 353 -17.38 -14.38 -12.19
N ASP A 354 -18.59 -14.09 -12.67
CA ASP A 354 -19.70 -13.47 -11.91
C ASP A 354 -20.21 -14.29 -10.70
N ALA A 355 -19.70 -15.50 -10.44
CA ALA A 355 -20.12 -16.37 -9.35
C ALA A 355 -18.92 -16.98 -8.59
N PRO A 356 -18.90 -16.89 -7.25
CA PRO A 356 -17.85 -17.49 -6.41
C PRO A 356 -17.89 -19.02 -6.48
N LEU A 357 -16.72 -19.66 -6.38
CA LEU A 357 -16.64 -21.12 -6.31
C LEU A 357 -17.18 -21.57 -4.95
N SER A 358 -18.26 -22.36 -4.95
CA SER A 358 -18.85 -22.82 -3.69
C SER A 358 -18.15 -24.08 -3.19
N LYS A 359 -17.56 -24.00 -1.99
CA LYS A 359 -17.05 -25.15 -1.23
C LYS A 359 -17.99 -25.49 -0.09
N VAL A 360 -18.08 -26.77 0.24
CA VAL A 360 -19.00 -27.27 1.25
C VAL A 360 -18.25 -28.06 2.32
N THR A 361 -18.71 -27.98 3.55
CA THR A 361 -18.18 -28.78 4.66
C THR A 361 -19.33 -29.26 5.53
N ALA A 362 -19.37 -30.56 5.78
CA ALA A 362 -20.40 -31.24 6.53
C ALA A 362 -20.00 -31.43 7.99
N PHE A 363 -20.86 -31.00 8.90
CA PHE A 363 -20.86 -31.41 10.30
C PHE A 363 -21.91 -32.49 10.47
N VAL A 364 -21.51 -33.74 10.24
CA VAL A 364 -22.41 -34.89 10.41
C VAL A 364 -22.45 -35.23 11.89
N THR A 365 -23.56 -34.91 12.56
CA THR A 365 -23.72 -35.09 14.00
C THR A 365 -24.67 -36.24 14.33
N ARG A 366 -24.49 -36.81 15.52
CA ARG A 366 -25.49 -37.69 16.15
C ARG A 366 -25.50 -37.51 17.65
N GLN A 367 -26.56 -37.93 18.31
CA GLN A 367 -26.59 -38.02 19.77
C GLN A 367 -25.94 -39.33 20.23
N GLY A 368 -24.79 -39.22 20.89
CA GLY A 368 -24.05 -40.31 21.52
C GLY A 368 -24.36 -40.43 23.02
N VAL A 369 -23.70 -41.39 23.67
CA VAL A 369 -23.93 -41.69 25.11
C VAL A 369 -23.48 -40.54 26.02
N ARG A 370 -22.49 -39.75 25.59
CA ARG A 370 -21.88 -38.65 26.36
C ARG A 370 -22.23 -37.26 25.82
N GLY A 371 -23.24 -37.16 24.95
CA GLY A 371 -23.63 -35.93 24.29
C GLY A 371 -23.48 -36.01 22.77
N THR A 372 -23.40 -34.85 22.11
CA THR A 372 -23.30 -34.77 20.65
C THR A 372 -21.94 -35.29 20.15
N GLU A 373 -21.97 -36.25 19.24
CA GLU A 373 -20.81 -36.81 18.54
C GLU A 373 -20.76 -36.27 17.10
N LEU A 374 -19.54 -36.13 16.58
CA LEU A 374 -19.24 -35.67 15.24
C LEU A 374 -18.53 -36.78 14.46
N LEU A 375 -18.92 -36.97 13.20
CA LEU A 375 -18.23 -37.88 12.31
C LEU A 375 -16.96 -37.22 11.75
N VAL A 376 -15.83 -37.90 11.89
CA VAL A 376 -14.55 -37.44 11.34
C VAL A 376 -13.93 -38.48 10.40
N ILE A 377 -13.17 -38.00 9.42
CA ILE A 377 -12.40 -38.80 8.48
C ILE A 377 -10.93 -38.76 8.91
N ARG A 378 -10.35 -39.91 9.26
CA ARG A 378 -8.92 -40.06 9.51
C ARG A 378 -8.22 -40.43 8.20
N HIS A 379 -7.70 -39.41 7.52
CA HIS A 379 -7.01 -39.55 6.24
C HIS A 379 -5.55 -39.97 6.45
N PRO A 380 -5.02 -40.97 5.71
CA PRO A 380 -3.66 -41.51 5.93
C PRO A 380 -2.53 -40.49 5.76
N HIS A 381 -2.75 -39.43 4.99
CA HIS A 381 -1.74 -38.40 4.69
C HIS A 381 -2.11 -36.98 5.16
N ALA A 382 -3.40 -36.71 5.42
CA ALA A 382 -3.89 -35.35 5.63
C ALA A 382 -4.38 -35.10 7.06
N GLY A 383 -4.30 -36.11 7.93
CA GLY A 383 -4.77 -36.03 9.31
C GLY A 383 -6.27 -36.23 9.44
N THR A 384 -6.86 -35.73 10.53
CA THR A 384 -8.29 -35.84 10.80
C THR A 384 -9.04 -34.67 10.16
N LEU A 385 -10.04 -34.98 9.35
CA LEU A 385 -10.80 -34.05 8.51
C LEU A 385 -12.30 -34.21 8.76
N LEU A 386 -13.05 -33.22 8.28
CA LEU A 386 -14.51 -33.29 8.14
C LEU A 386 -14.83 -33.56 6.66
N PRO A 387 -15.97 -34.19 6.35
CA PRO A 387 -16.35 -34.40 4.96
C PRO A 387 -16.53 -33.05 4.26
N ALA A 388 -15.83 -32.85 3.15
CA ALA A 388 -15.75 -31.55 2.50
C ALA A 388 -15.42 -31.66 1.02
N GLY A 389 -15.99 -30.78 0.21
CA GLY A 389 -15.72 -30.79 -1.22
C GLY A 389 -16.11 -29.52 -1.94
N THR A 390 -16.17 -29.60 -3.26
CA THR A 390 -16.44 -28.47 -4.14
C THR A 390 -17.71 -28.74 -4.94
N SER A 391 -18.57 -27.74 -5.03
CA SER A 391 -19.75 -27.80 -5.91
C SER A 391 -19.35 -27.91 -7.38
N GLN A 392 -20.10 -28.72 -8.11
CA GLN A 392 -20.04 -28.78 -9.57
C GLN A 392 -20.70 -27.52 -10.17
N ALA A 393 -20.42 -27.25 -11.46
CA ALA A 393 -21.00 -26.10 -12.14
C ALA A 393 -22.54 -26.20 -12.16
N GLY A 394 -23.23 -25.22 -11.55
CA GLY A 394 -24.70 -25.19 -11.46
C GLY A 394 -25.31 -26.07 -10.36
N GLU A 395 -24.50 -26.78 -9.58
CA GLU A 395 -24.95 -27.58 -8.43
C GLU A 395 -25.21 -26.68 -7.21
N GLN A 396 -26.34 -26.88 -6.53
CA GLN A 396 -26.61 -26.15 -5.29
C GLN A 396 -25.68 -26.63 -4.17
N PRO A 397 -25.16 -25.75 -3.30
CA PRO A 397 -24.28 -26.16 -2.20
C PRO A 397 -24.90 -27.19 -1.24
N SER A 398 -26.23 -27.19 -1.08
CA SER A 398 -26.95 -28.20 -0.31
C SER A 398 -26.88 -29.60 -0.94
N ASP A 399 -26.90 -29.69 -2.27
CA ASP A 399 -26.84 -30.97 -2.98
C ASP A 399 -25.39 -31.47 -3.02
N ALA A 400 -24.44 -30.53 -3.21
CA ALA A 400 -23.02 -30.82 -3.17
C ALA A 400 -22.61 -31.42 -1.83
N VAL A 401 -23.05 -30.87 -0.69
CA VAL A 401 -22.66 -31.41 0.64
C VAL A 401 -23.18 -32.83 0.86
N MET A 402 -24.37 -33.14 0.36
CA MET A 402 -24.97 -34.47 0.45
C MET A 402 -24.17 -35.48 -0.37
N ARG A 403 -23.81 -35.10 -1.60
CA ARG A 403 -22.96 -35.90 -2.49
C ARG A 403 -21.59 -36.17 -1.88
N GLU A 404 -20.91 -35.16 -1.32
CA GLU A 404 -19.59 -35.35 -0.71
C GLU A 404 -19.66 -36.28 0.52
N VAL A 405 -20.71 -36.17 1.34
CA VAL A 405 -20.92 -37.10 2.46
C VAL A 405 -21.16 -38.53 1.97
N GLU A 406 -21.90 -38.74 0.89
CA GLU A 406 -22.10 -40.07 0.31
C GLU A 406 -20.78 -40.63 -0.26
N VAL A 407 -20.01 -39.82 -0.99
CA VAL A 407 -18.74 -40.23 -1.60
C VAL A 407 -17.70 -40.55 -0.53
N GLU A 408 -17.46 -39.63 0.41
CA GLU A 408 -16.37 -39.73 1.38
C GLU A 408 -16.72 -40.60 2.59
N CYS A 409 -17.98 -40.61 3.02
CA CYS A 409 -18.42 -41.36 4.20
C CYS A 409 -19.16 -42.66 3.86
N GLY A 410 -19.72 -42.78 2.65
CA GLY A 410 -20.61 -43.89 2.31
C GLY A 410 -21.98 -43.80 2.97
N LEU A 411 -22.41 -42.59 3.35
CA LEU A 411 -23.71 -42.34 3.97
C LEU A 411 -24.69 -41.80 2.92
N ASP A 412 -25.53 -42.68 2.37
CA ASP A 412 -26.56 -42.36 1.38
C ASP A 412 -27.89 -41.89 2.02
N ARG A 413 -28.02 -42.07 3.34
CA ARG A 413 -29.21 -41.73 4.12
C ARG A 413 -28.88 -40.72 5.23
N VAL A 414 -28.68 -39.48 4.82
CA VAL A 414 -28.48 -38.32 5.70
C VAL A 414 -29.58 -37.29 5.45
N GLU A 415 -29.94 -36.54 6.48
CA GLU A 415 -30.87 -35.42 6.40
C GLU A 415 -30.10 -34.12 6.63
N LEU A 416 -30.36 -33.12 5.78
CA LEU A 416 -29.81 -31.78 5.92
C LEU A 416 -30.62 -31.02 6.99
N VAL A 417 -30.08 -30.89 8.20
CA VAL A 417 -30.78 -30.24 9.31
C VAL A 417 -30.86 -28.72 9.08
N ARG A 418 -29.71 -28.10 8.78
CA ARG A 418 -29.61 -26.64 8.57
C ARG A 418 -28.27 -26.23 7.97
N GLN A 419 -28.25 -25.05 7.37
CA GLN A 419 -27.02 -24.32 7.08
C GLN A 419 -26.53 -23.61 8.35
N LEU A 420 -25.31 -23.94 8.78
CA LEU A 420 -24.70 -23.37 9.98
C LEU A 420 -24.06 -22.02 9.72
N ALA A 421 -23.36 -21.86 8.60
CA ALA A 421 -22.71 -20.62 8.22
C ALA A 421 -22.44 -20.55 6.71
N LYS A 422 -22.25 -19.33 6.21
CA LYS A 422 -21.61 -19.04 4.93
C LYS A 422 -20.41 -18.14 5.22
N ILE A 423 -19.22 -18.59 4.85
CA ILE A 423 -17.97 -17.87 5.07
C ILE A 423 -17.44 -17.48 3.69
N PRO A 424 -17.55 -16.21 3.28
CA PRO A 424 -16.85 -15.74 2.08
C PRO A 424 -15.34 -15.80 2.35
N GLN A 425 -14.61 -16.51 1.51
CA GLN A 425 -13.15 -16.69 1.60
C GLN A 425 -12.52 -16.17 0.32
N LEU A 426 -11.61 -15.23 0.50
CA LEU A 426 -10.83 -14.67 -0.60
C LEU A 426 -9.41 -15.21 -0.50
N LEU A 427 -9.01 -15.99 -1.49
CA LEU A 427 -7.68 -16.60 -1.51
C LEU A 427 -6.62 -15.56 -1.88
N GLY A 428 -5.41 -15.72 -1.33
CA GLY A 428 -4.31 -14.78 -1.56
C GLY A 428 -3.81 -14.80 -3.01
N GLU A 429 -3.09 -13.75 -3.43
CA GLU A 429 -2.67 -13.50 -4.82
C GLU A 429 -1.94 -14.67 -5.51
N ARG A 430 -1.30 -15.56 -4.75
CA ARG A 430 -0.54 -16.71 -5.26
C ARG A 430 -1.33 -18.01 -5.31
N GLN A 431 -2.45 -18.11 -4.60
CA GLN A 431 -3.21 -19.33 -4.44
C GLN A 431 -4.59 -19.13 -5.05
N LEU A 432 -4.84 -19.73 -6.20
CA LEU A 432 -6.14 -19.68 -6.88
C LEU A 432 -6.79 -21.07 -6.90
N MET A 433 -8.09 -21.13 -7.15
CA MET A 433 -8.81 -22.39 -7.34
C MET A 433 -9.17 -22.59 -8.80
N LEU A 434 -9.01 -23.82 -9.28
CA LEU A 434 -9.48 -24.22 -10.60
C LEU A 434 -11.01 -24.24 -10.67
N LEU A 435 -11.58 -23.56 -11.66
CA LEU A 435 -13.01 -23.60 -11.96
C LEU A 435 -13.37 -24.82 -12.83
N GLU A 436 -12.44 -25.36 -13.60
CA GLU A 436 -12.67 -26.52 -14.46
C GLU A 436 -11.51 -27.52 -14.33
N PRO A 437 -11.74 -28.82 -14.58
CA PRO A 437 -10.67 -29.79 -14.62
C PRO A 437 -9.67 -29.46 -15.74
N VAL A 438 -8.37 -29.55 -15.44
CA VAL A 438 -7.30 -29.25 -16.40
C VAL A 438 -6.46 -30.50 -16.60
N ALA A 439 -6.44 -31.01 -17.83
CA ALA A 439 -5.56 -32.09 -18.23
C ALA A 439 -4.11 -31.57 -18.35
N MET A 440 -3.20 -32.16 -17.58
CA MET A 440 -1.76 -32.02 -17.74
C MET A 440 -1.17 -33.28 -18.38
N GLN A 441 0.10 -33.19 -18.79
CA GLN A 441 0.78 -34.23 -19.56
C GLN A 441 0.78 -35.62 -18.89
N GLU A 442 0.78 -35.68 -17.56
CA GLU A 442 0.81 -36.93 -16.77
C GLU A 442 -0.24 -36.98 -15.64
N ALA A 443 -1.10 -35.96 -15.50
CA ALA A 443 -2.10 -35.89 -14.43
C ALA A 443 -3.29 -35.02 -14.85
N THR A 444 -4.47 -35.23 -14.26
CA THR A 444 -5.62 -34.32 -14.42
C THR A 444 -5.83 -33.58 -13.10
N LEU A 445 -5.77 -32.25 -13.13
CA LEU A 445 -6.11 -31.42 -11.98
C LEU A 445 -7.63 -31.27 -11.91
N THR A 446 -8.21 -31.45 -10.73
CA THR A 446 -9.66 -31.39 -10.51
C THR A 446 -10.13 -29.96 -10.21
N ARG A 447 -11.41 -29.69 -10.48
CA ARG A 447 -12.08 -28.44 -10.08
C ARG A 447 -12.01 -28.27 -8.56
N GLY A 448 -11.73 -27.05 -8.09
CA GLY A 448 -11.60 -26.73 -6.67
C GLY A 448 -10.28 -27.13 -6.04
N LEU A 449 -9.30 -27.57 -6.84
CA LEU A 449 -7.92 -27.73 -6.39
C LEU A 449 -7.25 -26.36 -6.26
N ALA A 450 -6.56 -26.14 -5.14
CA ALA A 450 -5.73 -24.97 -4.95
C ALA A 450 -4.44 -25.11 -5.78
N VAL A 451 -4.11 -24.08 -6.55
CA VAL A 451 -2.94 -24.05 -7.43
C VAL A 451 -2.11 -22.79 -7.18
N ASP A 452 -0.79 -22.96 -7.23
CA ASP A 452 0.14 -21.84 -7.15
C ASP A 452 0.29 -21.19 -8.54
N THR A 453 0.10 -19.87 -8.61
CA THR A 453 0.35 -19.11 -9.84
C THR A 453 1.81 -18.67 -9.92
N VAL A 454 2.48 -18.96 -11.03
CA VAL A 454 3.90 -18.64 -11.22
C VAL A 454 4.10 -17.42 -12.12
N GLU A 455 3.35 -17.32 -13.22
CA GLU A 455 3.56 -16.32 -14.26
C GLU A 455 2.23 -16.02 -14.97
N ARG A 456 2.01 -14.76 -15.39
CA ARG A 456 0.82 -14.33 -16.14
C ARG A 456 1.26 -13.68 -17.44
N GLU A 457 0.68 -14.12 -18.56
CA GLU A 457 0.97 -13.61 -19.90
C GLU A 457 -0.34 -13.59 -20.71
N ASP A 458 -0.73 -12.42 -21.24
CA ASP A 458 -1.86 -12.19 -22.16
C ASP A 458 -3.08 -13.12 -21.96
N GLY A 459 -3.80 -12.94 -20.85
CA GLY A 459 -5.05 -13.67 -20.58
C GLY A 459 -4.86 -15.16 -20.19
N SER A 460 -3.62 -15.62 -20.03
CA SER A 460 -3.28 -16.96 -19.57
C SER A 460 -2.41 -16.93 -18.30
N VAL A 461 -2.51 -17.97 -17.50
CA VAL A 461 -1.80 -18.13 -16.23
C VAL A 461 -1.05 -19.45 -16.25
N ARG A 462 0.23 -19.41 -15.89
CA ARG A 462 1.05 -20.60 -15.69
C ARG A 462 0.88 -21.12 -14.27
N LEU A 463 0.31 -22.31 -14.16
CA LEU A 463 0.09 -23.02 -12.90
C LEU A 463 1.26 -23.95 -12.62
N ARG A 464 1.58 -24.13 -11.33
CA ARG A 464 2.51 -25.17 -10.87
C ARG A 464 1.85 -25.99 -9.77
N SER A 465 1.82 -27.31 -9.95
CA SER A 465 1.34 -28.25 -8.94
C SER A 465 2.14 -29.55 -9.01
N ASN A 466 2.65 -30.03 -7.87
CA ASN A 466 3.46 -31.26 -7.76
C ASN A 466 4.62 -31.38 -8.77
N GLY A 467 5.27 -30.26 -9.12
CA GLY A 467 6.41 -30.24 -10.05
C GLY A 467 6.03 -30.22 -11.54
N HIS A 468 4.74 -30.27 -11.86
CA HIS A 468 4.23 -30.11 -13.23
C HIS A 468 3.72 -28.69 -13.46
N GLU A 469 3.86 -28.21 -14.69
CA GLU A 469 3.44 -26.87 -15.09
C GLU A 469 2.55 -26.92 -16.33
N ALA A 470 1.50 -26.11 -16.35
CA ALA A 470 0.66 -25.92 -17.53
C ALA A 470 0.12 -24.50 -17.60
N TRP A 471 -0.16 -24.07 -18.83
CA TRP A 471 -0.82 -22.81 -19.12
C TRP A 471 -2.33 -23.02 -19.18
N VAL A 472 -3.07 -22.18 -18.46
CA VAL A 472 -4.54 -22.18 -18.48
C VAL A 472 -5.08 -20.78 -18.74
N PRO A 473 -6.27 -20.63 -19.34
CA PRO A 473 -6.93 -19.32 -19.43
C PRO A 473 -7.14 -18.70 -18.04
N ALA A 474 -6.91 -17.40 -17.89
CA ALA A 474 -7.10 -16.73 -16.60
C ALA A 474 -8.53 -16.84 -16.06
N GLY A 475 -9.53 -16.94 -16.96
CA GLY A 475 -10.94 -17.14 -16.61
C GLY A 475 -11.29 -18.54 -16.08
N SER A 476 -10.36 -19.52 -16.11
CA SER A 476 -10.58 -20.83 -15.49
C SER A 476 -10.13 -20.89 -14.02
N LEU A 477 -9.83 -19.74 -13.42
CA LEU A 477 -9.32 -19.61 -12.06
C LEU A 477 -10.15 -18.58 -11.27
N THR A 478 -10.33 -18.83 -9.97
CA THR A 478 -10.94 -17.85 -9.06
C THR A 478 -10.18 -17.72 -7.75
N ALA A 479 -10.19 -16.50 -7.20
CA ALA A 479 -9.80 -16.22 -5.82
C ALA A 479 -11.00 -16.22 -4.87
N ASP A 480 -12.21 -16.05 -5.41
CA ASP A 480 -13.44 -15.90 -4.64
C ASP A 480 -14.09 -17.26 -4.39
N VAL A 481 -14.13 -17.66 -3.13
CA VAL A 481 -14.62 -18.95 -2.66
C VAL A 481 -15.64 -18.73 -1.56
N ASP A 482 -16.88 -19.13 -1.81
CA ASP A 482 -17.89 -19.18 -0.76
C ASP A 482 -17.86 -20.54 -0.06
N ARG A 483 -17.58 -20.57 1.24
CA ARG A 483 -17.62 -21.80 2.02
C ARG A 483 -18.92 -21.94 2.81
N TYR A 484 -19.67 -22.99 2.52
CA TYR A 484 -20.92 -23.32 3.18
C TYR A 484 -20.70 -24.42 4.21
N LEU A 485 -21.08 -24.14 5.45
CA LEU A 485 -21.04 -25.12 6.55
C LEU A 485 -22.46 -25.63 6.79
N TYR A 486 -22.65 -26.95 6.76
CA TYR A 486 -23.96 -27.58 6.95
C TYR A 486 -23.94 -28.57 8.10
N GLN A 487 -25.04 -28.65 8.84
CA GLN A 487 -25.29 -29.74 9.78
C GLN A 487 -26.11 -30.82 9.09
N LEU A 488 -25.64 -32.06 9.19
CA LEU A 488 -26.35 -33.23 8.70
C LEU A 488 -26.52 -34.26 9.81
N GLU A 489 -27.58 -35.03 9.75
CA GLU A 489 -27.83 -36.13 10.68
C GLU A 489 -28.12 -37.43 9.90
N PRO A 490 -27.49 -38.56 10.26
CA PRO A 490 -27.81 -39.83 9.63
C PRO A 490 -29.20 -40.29 10.06
N THR A 491 -30.03 -40.69 9.10
CA THR A 491 -31.39 -41.24 9.39
C THR A 491 -31.35 -42.72 9.80
N VAL A 492 -30.17 -43.35 9.71
CA VAL A 492 -29.95 -44.74 10.14
C VAL A 492 -28.81 -44.79 11.14
N VAL A 493 -28.93 -45.65 12.15
CA VAL A 493 -27.86 -45.88 13.13
C VAL A 493 -26.65 -46.50 12.44
N THR A 494 -25.56 -45.74 12.34
CA THR A 494 -24.29 -46.16 11.75
C THR A 494 -23.33 -46.71 12.79
N SER A 495 -22.46 -47.66 12.40
CA SER A 495 -21.42 -48.22 13.26
C SER A 495 -20.46 -47.14 13.80
N GLY A 496 -19.82 -47.42 14.94
CA GLY A 496 -18.93 -46.47 15.61
C GLY A 496 -17.67 -46.11 14.80
N ARG A 497 -17.18 -47.04 13.97
CA ARG A 497 -15.99 -46.87 13.14
C ARG A 497 -16.05 -47.80 11.91
N TRP A 498 -15.67 -47.31 10.73
CA TRP A 498 -15.59 -48.11 9.49
C TRP A 498 -14.54 -47.54 8.53
N THR A 499 -14.19 -48.26 7.47
CA THR A 499 -13.28 -47.77 6.43
C THR A 499 -14.00 -47.55 5.12
N ARG A 500 -13.51 -46.59 4.33
CA ARG A 500 -14.03 -46.26 3.01
C ARG A 500 -12.88 -46.15 2.03
N ARG A 501 -13.04 -46.77 0.87
CA ARG A 501 -12.16 -46.59 -0.28
C ARG A 501 -12.84 -45.66 -1.27
N VAL A 502 -12.15 -44.62 -1.70
CA VAL A 502 -12.68 -43.64 -2.65
C VAL A 502 -11.93 -43.74 -3.97
N GLU A 503 -12.67 -44.04 -5.04
CA GLU A 503 -12.11 -44.29 -6.37
C GLU A 503 -11.52 -43.02 -7.00
N ASP A 504 -12.18 -41.87 -6.83
CA ASP A 504 -11.72 -40.57 -7.37
C ASP A 504 -10.54 -39.95 -6.60
N GLY A 505 -10.22 -40.45 -5.41
CA GLY A 505 -9.12 -40.00 -4.55
C GLY A 505 -7.79 -40.72 -4.79
N GLY A 506 -7.60 -41.36 -5.96
CA GLY A 506 -6.44 -42.20 -6.25
C GLY A 506 -6.50 -43.59 -5.60
N GLY A 507 -7.69 -44.04 -5.22
CA GLY A 507 -7.92 -45.37 -4.64
C GLY A 507 -7.48 -45.51 -3.17
N LEU A 508 -7.30 -44.39 -2.47
CA LEU A 508 -6.94 -44.33 -1.04
C LEU A 508 -8.08 -44.86 -0.16
N GLU A 509 -7.70 -45.50 0.95
CA GLU A 509 -8.61 -45.98 1.98
C GLU A 509 -8.42 -45.14 3.26
N TRP A 510 -9.51 -44.62 3.80
CA TRP A 510 -9.52 -43.87 5.05
C TRP A 510 -10.53 -44.41 6.05
N THR A 511 -10.33 -44.07 7.31
CA THR A 511 -11.18 -44.53 8.41
C THR A 511 -12.14 -43.43 8.84
N LEU A 512 -13.40 -43.78 9.05
CA LEU A 512 -14.44 -42.92 9.60
C LEU A 512 -14.73 -43.32 11.03
N GLU A 513 -14.87 -42.35 11.92
CA GLU A 513 -15.07 -42.58 13.36
C GLU A 513 -15.96 -41.49 13.96
N TRP A 514 -16.81 -41.89 14.90
CA TRP A 514 -17.59 -40.96 15.70
C TRP A 514 -16.82 -40.55 16.94
N VAL A 515 -16.61 -39.25 17.13
CA VAL A 515 -15.84 -38.69 18.24
C VAL A 515 -16.66 -37.61 18.95
N SER A 516 -16.32 -37.31 20.21
CA SER A 516 -16.95 -36.18 20.90
C SER A 516 -16.54 -34.85 20.25
N LEU A 517 -17.35 -33.79 20.42
CA LEU A 517 -17.00 -32.45 19.91
C LEU A 517 -15.65 -31.94 20.46
N GLU A 518 -15.31 -32.27 21.71
CA GLU A 518 -14.03 -31.88 22.33
C GLU A 518 -12.85 -32.61 21.69
N GLU A 519 -13.00 -33.92 21.46
CA GLU A 519 -11.97 -34.73 20.79
C GLU A 519 -11.80 -34.31 19.33
N ALA A 520 -12.90 -34.04 18.62
CA ALA A 520 -12.86 -33.52 17.25
C ALA A 520 -12.07 -32.21 17.18
N GLU A 521 -12.33 -31.25 18.09
CA GLU A 521 -11.66 -29.96 18.07
C GLU A 521 -10.14 -30.07 18.30
N ALA A 522 -9.69 -31.05 19.08
CA ALA A 522 -8.29 -31.31 19.34
C ALA A 522 -7.58 -32.03 18.19
N ASP A 523 -8.25 -32.95 17.52
CA ASP A 523 -7.67 -33.84 16.51
C ASP A 523 -7.79 -33.31 15.06
N LEU A 524 -8.77 -32.45 14.78
CA LEU A 524 -9.00 -31.90 13.45
C LEU A 524 -7.83 -31.04 12.98
N VAL A 525 -7.61 -31.03 11.66
CA VAL A 525 -6.68 -30.06 11.05
C VAL A 525 -7.07 -28.63 11.44
N PRO A 526 -6.09 -27.71 11.60
CA PRO A 526 -6.33 -26.40 12.21
C PRO A 526 -7.53 -25.65 11.62
N GLN A 527 -7.66 -25.67 10.30
CA GLN A 527 -8.74 -24.98 9.59
C GLN A 527 -10.14 -25.54 9.91
N HIS A 528 -10.27 -26.87 10.05
CA HIS A 528 -11.55 -27.50 10.39
C HIS A 528 -11.88 -27.34 11.87
N ALA A 529 -10.86 -27.33 12.74
CA ALA A 529 -11.02 -27.02 14.16
C ALA A 529 -11.52 -25.58 14.38
N ASP A 530 -11.03 -24.60 13.60
CA ASP A 530 -11.53 -23.22 13.63
C ASP A 530 -13.02 -23.15 13.22
N TRP A 531 -13.42 -23.88 12.18
CA TRP A 531 -14.83 -23.93 11.77
C TRP A 531 -15.71 -24.61 12.81
N LEU A 532 -15.23 -25.69 13.44
CA LEU A 532 -15.94 -26.33 14.54
C LEU A 532 -16.14 -25.36 15.69
N ARG A 533 -15.11 -24.60 16.11
CA ARG A 533 -15.24 -23.55 17.13
C ARG A 533 -16.28 -22.50 16.77
N LEU A 534 -16.34 -22.09 15.51
CA LEU A 534 -17.31 -21.11 15.03
C LEU A 534 -18.77 -21.58 15.16
N VAL A 535 -19.04 -22.86 14.87
CA VAL A 535 -20.40 -23.40 14.81
C VAL A 535 -20.80 -24.25 16.01
N ARG A 536 -19.90 -24.47 16.97
CA ARG A 536 -20.07 -25.40 18.11
C ARG A 536 -21.37 -25.17 18.88
N SER A 537 -21.68 -23.92 19.21
CA SER A 537 -22.91 -23.55 19.94
C SER A 537 -24.20 -23.86 19.17
N ARG A 538 -24.12 -23.97 17.84
CA ARG A 538 -25.26 -24.30 16.97
C ARG A 538 -25.40 -25.80 16.71
N LEU A 539 -24.38 -26.61 17.04
CA LEU A 539 -24.40 -28.06 16.88
C LEU A 539 -25.01 -28.77 18.09
N THR A 540 -24.90 -28.17 19.27
CA THR A 540 -25.53 -28.69 20.48
C THR A 540 -27.02 -28.35 20.52
N PRO A 541 -27.90 -29.26 20.95
CA PRO A 541 -29.29 -28.92 21.26
C PRO A 541 -29.33 -27.79 22.29
N ASP A 542 -30.20 -26.82 22.09
CA ASP A 542 -30.38 -25.68 23.00
C ASP A 542 -30.86 -26.22 24.36
N ASP A 543 -30.05 -26.07 25.41
CA ASP A 543 -30.46 -26.33 26.80
C ASP A 543 -31.42 -25.21 27.26
N GLY A 544 -32.65 -25.21 26.72
CA GLY A 544 -33.84 -24.69 27.38
C GLY A 544 -33.88 -23.20 27.77
N VAL A 545 -33.68 -22.28 26.82
CA VAL A 545 -34.21 -20.91 26.99
C VAL A 545 -35.21 -20.61 25.86
N PRO A 546 -36.52 -20.52 26.15
CA PRO A 546 -37.52 -20.24 25.12
C PRO A 546 -37.39 -18.80 24.58
N ALA A 547 -37.69 -18.68 23.29
CA ALA A 547 -37.64 -17.46 22.48
C ALA A 547 -38.59 -16.34 22.94
#